data_AF-A0A7W0V5U3-F1
#
_entry.id   AF-A0A7W0V5U3-F1
#
_cell.length_a   1.000
_cell.length_b   1.000
_cell.length_c   1.000
_cell.angle_alpha   90.00
_cell.angle_beta   90.00
_cell.angle_gamma   90.00
#
_symmetry.space_group_name_H-M   'P 1'
#
loop_
_entity.id
_entity.type
_entity.pdbx_description
1 polymer ?
#
loop_
_entity_poly.entity_id
_entity_poly.type
_entity_poly.pdbx_seq_one_letter_code
_entity_poly.pdbx_strand_id
1 'polypeptide(L)'
;MIRDALKQIFEAYSKAKSEDFANHPVAHYIRHDVPELFRGYFQDQSDLIWDASPGKGKWVDAPWVAAFDPLVTETAQNGYYPVYLYTLSLDAVFYLLTKE
;
A
#
# COMPACT_ATOMS: atom_id res chain seq x y z
N MET A 1 3.39 -11.80 -9.61
CA MET A 1 4.19 -10.81 -8.86
C MET A 1 3.31 -9.80 -8.14
N ILE A 2 2.64 -8.86 -8.83
CA ILE A 2 1.74 -7.88 -8.17
C ILE A 2 0.59 -8.56 -7.42
N ARG A 3 -0.12 -9.48 -8.09
CA ARG A 3 -1.19 -10.27 -7.46
C ARG A 3 -0.71 -11.00 -6.21
N ASP A 4 0.49 -11.56 -6.26
CA ASP A 4 1.05 -12.34 -5.15
C ASP A 4 1.41 -11.42 -3.98
N ALA A 5 1.96 -10.23 -4.25
CA ALA A 5 2.22 -9.23 -3.24
C ALA A 5 0.90 -8.78 -2.55
N LEU A 6 -0.13 -8.48 -3.35
CA LEU A 6 -1.44 -8.11 -2.81
C LEU A 6 -2.08 -9.26 -2.01
N LYS A 7 -1.97 -10.50 -2.49
CA LYS A 7 -2.45 -11.69 -1.78
C LYS A 7 -1.71 -11.92 -0.46
N GLN A 8 -0.40 -11.68 -0.43
CA GLN A 8 0.40 -11.82 0.78
C GLN A 8 -0.01 -10.80 1.85
N ILE A 9 -0.30 -9.56 1.45
CA ILE A 9 -0.90 -8.56 2.36
C ILE A 9 -2.23 -9.10 2.89
N PHE A 10 -3.12 -9.51 1.99
CA PHE A 10 -4.44 -10.03 2.34
C PHE A 10 -4.40 -11.17 3.38
N GLU A 11 -3.53 -12.15 3.15
CA GLU A 11 -3.40 -13.34 4.01
C GLU A 11 -2.76 -13.03 5.37
N ALA A 12 -1.80 -12.10 5.41
CA ALA A 12 -1.05 -11.81 6.63
C ALA A 12 -1.69 -10.71 7.49
N TYR A 13 -2.40 -9.75 6.90
CA TYR A 13 -2.78 -8.51 7.56
C TYR A 13 -3.82 -8.69 8.67
N SER A 14 -4.81 -9.57 8.47
CA SER A 14 -5.88 -9.81 9.47
C SER A 14 -5.29 -10.24 10.82
N LYS A 15 -4.30 -11.12 10.80
CA LYS A 15 -3.57 -11.53 11.99
C LYS A 15 -2.64 -10.41 12.49
N ALA A 16 -1.82 -9.85 11.60
CA ALA A 16 -0.82 -8.82 11.95
C ALA A 16 -1.44 -7.60 12.67
N LYS A 17 -2.64 -7.16 12.24
CA LYS A 17 -3.34 -6.03 12.83
C LYS A 17 -3.72 -6.22 14.31
N SER A 18 -3.79 -7.46 14.77
CA SER A 18 -4.02 -7.81 16.19
C SER A 18 -2.73 -7.91 17.02
N GLU A 19 -1.56 -7.79 16.39
CA GLU A 19 -0.25 -7.86 17.00
C GLU A 19 0.37 -6.46 17.18
N ASP A 20 1.45 -6.36 17.94
CA ASP A 20 2.17 -5.10 18.14
C ASP A 20 2.73 -4.57 16.82
N PHE A 21 2.51 -3.29 16.55
CA PHE A 21 2.90 -2.66 15.30
C PHE A 21 4.42 -2.46 15.18
N ALA A 22 5.09 -2.16 16.29
CA ALA A 22 6.50 -1.78 16.29
C ALA A 22 7.38 -2.95 15.79
N ASN A 23 8.24 -2.67 14.79
CA ASN A 23 9.12 -3.65 14.16
C ASN A 23 8.41 -4.88 13.56
N HIS A 24 7.11 -4.78 13.27
CA HIS A 24 6.36 -5.91 12.76
C HIS A 24 6.76 -6.24 11.30
N PRO A 25 7.07 -7.51 10.97
CA PRO A 25 7.55 -7.89 9.64
C PRO A 25 6.56 -7.59 8.52
N VAL A 26 5.25 -7.82 8.74
CA VAL A 26 4.21 -7.45 7.76
C VAL A 26 4.14 -5.94 7.53
N ALA A 27 4.33 -5.13 8.58
CA ALA A 27 4.35 -3.67 8.42
C ALA A 27 5.59 -3.21 7.64
N HIS A 28 6.74 -3.85 7.86
CA HIS A 28 7.95 -3.63 7.07
C HIS A 28 7.74 -4.00 5.60
N TYR A 29 7.24 -5.21 5.35
CA TYR A 29 6.95 -5.72 4.00
C TYR A 29 6.06 -4.77 3.21
N ILE A 30 4.95 -4.31 3.81
CA ILE A 30 4.04 -3.36 3.17
C ILE A 30 4.75 -2.04 2.89
N ARG A 31 5.47 -1.48 3.87
CA ARG A 31 6.06 -0.13 3.73
C ARG A 31 7.24 -0.06 2.78
N HIS A 32 8.00 -1.15 2.65
CA HIS A 32 9.28 -1.13 1.94
C HIS A 32 9.28 -2.07 0.75
N ASP A 33 9.01 -3.36 0.97
CA ASP A 33 9.19 -4.37 -0.07
C ASP A 33 8.14 -4.25 -1.18
N VAL A 34 6.89 -3.92 -0.83
CA VAL A 34 5.80 -3.78 -1.79
C VAL A 34 6.03 -2.62 -2.76
N PRO A 35 6.33 -1.38 -2.33
CA PRO A 35 6.69 -0.29 -3.24
C PRO A 35 7.85 -0.63 -4.19
N GLU A 36 8.91 -1.30 -3.70
CA GLU A 36 10.03 -1.72 -4.54
C GLU A 36 9.60 -2.74 -5.60
N LEU A 37 8.77 -3.72 -5.23
CA LEU A 37 8.22 -4.71 -6.18
C LEU A 37 7.39 -4.05 -7.28
N PHE A 38 6.58 -3.05 -6.93
CA PHE A 38 5.77 -2.31 -7.90
C PHE A 38 6.66 -1.47 -8.81
N ARG A 39 7.63 -0.73 -8.27
CA ARG A 39 8.60 0.04 -9.06
C ARG A 39 9.36 -0.86 -10.04
N GLY A 40 9.80 -2.03 -9.57
CA GLY A 40 10.50 -3.01 -10.39
C GLY A 40 9.64 -3.63 -11.49
N TYR A 41 8.32 -3.68 -11.32
CA TYR A 41 7.39 -4.16 -12.34
C TYR A 41 7.01 -3.08 -13.36
N PHE A 42 6.85 -1.83 -12.93
CA PHE A 42 6.48 -0.69 -13.75
C PHE A 42 7.69 0.17 -14.13
N GLN A 43 8.75 -0.44 -14.68
CA GLN A 43 10.02 0.23 -14.97
C GLN A 43 9.88 1.38 -15.99
N ASP A 44 8.94 1.24 -16.94
CA ASP A 44 8.64 2.26 -17.95
C ASP A 44 7.93 3.50 -17.36
N GLN A 45 7.55 3.45 -16.08
CA GLN A 45 6.89 4.54 -15.34
C GLN A 45 7.76 4.98 -14.16
N SER A 46 9.07 5.14 -14.39
CA SER A 46 10.06 5.44 -13.35
C SER A 46 9.82 6.74 -12.59
N ASP A 47 9.06 7.66 -13.18
CA ASP A 47 8.75 8.96 -12.59
C ASP A 47 7.64 8.88 -11.52
N LEU A 48 6.92 7.76 -11.45
CA LEU A 48 5.91 7.53 -10.41
C LEU A 48 6.56 7.16 -9.08
N ILE A 49 6.05 7.78 -8.01
CA ILE A 49 6.39 7.42 -6.65
C ILE A 49 5.43 6.33 -6.18
N TRP A 50 5.94 5.11 -6.05
CA TRP A 50 5.20 4.03 -5.39
C TRP A 50 5.36 4.14 -3.86
N ASP A 51 4.24 4.11 -3.15
CA ASP A 51 4.21 4.09 -1.68
C ASP A 51 3.12 3.12 -1.19
N ALA A 52 3.26 2.65 0.03
CA ALA A 52 2.30 1.75 0.65
C ALA A 52 2.35 1.90 2.17
N SER A 53 1.18 1.77 2.80
CA SER A 53 1.04 2.03 4.23
C SER A 53 0.20 0.97 4.93
N PRO A 54 0.76 0.32 5.97
CA PRO A 54 -0.01 -0.40 6.98
C PRO A 54 -0.49 0.53 8.11
N GLY A 55 -0.21 1.83 8.00
CA GLY A 55 -0.33 2.83 9.07
C GLY A 55 1.02 3.39 9.51
N LYS A 56 0.97 4.44 10.36
CA LYS A 56 2.14 5.14 10.93
C LYS A 56 2.03 5.10 12.47
N GLY A 57 2.84 4.27 13.11
CA GLY A 57 2.86 4.06 14.57
C GLY A 57 1.75 3.14 15.11
N LYS A 58 0.70 2.90 14.33
CA LYS A 58 -0.38 1.94 14.61
C LYS A 58 -0.92 1.37 13.30
N TRP A 59 -1.53 0.19 13.38
CA TRP A 59 -2.26 -0.38 12.24
C TRP A 59 -3.44 0.49 11.86
N VAL A 60 -3.65 0.70 10.55
CA VAL A 60 -4.90 1.25 10.03
C VAL A 60 -5.86 0.12 9.66
N ASP A 61 -7.14 0.44 9.58
CA ASP A 61 -8.15 -0.56 9.25
C ASP A 61 -8.04 -1.07 7.82
N ALA A 62 -7.66 -0.18 6.90
CA ALA A 62 -7.49 -0.45 5.48
C ALA A 62 -6.05 -0.09 5.07
N PRO A 63 -5.13 -1.06 4.95
CA PRO A 63 -3.83 -0.80 4.34
C PRO A 63 -4.00 -0.43 2.87
N TRP A 64 -2.98 0.16 2.26
CA TRP A 64 -3.05 0.56 0.86
C TRP A 64 -1.68 0.54 0.17
N VAL A 65 -1.72 0.52 -1.17
CA VAL A 65 -0.58 0.69 -2.07
C VAL A 65 -0.98 1.72 -3.14
N ALA A 66 -0.22 2.79 -3.32
CA ALA A 66 -0.55 3.89 -4.24
C ALA A 66 0.60 4.19 -5.20
N ALA A 67 0.25 4.79 -6.34
CA ALA A 67 1.22 5.42 -7.23
C ALA A 67 0.94 6.92 -7.29
N PHE A 68 1.92 7.73 -6.98
CA PHE A 68 1.82 9.18 -7.05
C PHE A 68 2.58 9.72 -8.26
N ASP A 69 1.93 10.59 -9.03
CA ASP A 69 2.58 11.40 -10.04
C ASP A 69 3.03 12.71 -9.38
N PRO A 70 4.33 13.01 -9.30
CA PRO A 70 4.85 14.22 -8.65
C PRO A 70 4.29 15.54 -9.22
N LEU A 71 3.78 15.54 -10.46
CA LEU A 71 3.10 16.70 -11.05
C LEU A 71 1.73 16.97 -10.40
N VAL A 72 1.14 15.97 -9.76
CA VAL A 72 -0.15 16.04 -9.07
C VAL A 72 0.02 16.04 -7.56
N THR A 73 0.78 15.08 -7.02
CA THR A 73 1.05 14.94 -5.58
C THR A 73 2.23 13.98 -5.36
N GLU A 74 2.88 14.09 -4.21
CA GLU A 74 3.92 13.16 -3.76
C GLU A 74 3.46 12.34 -2.54
N THR A 75 2.26 12.61 -2.02
CA THR A 75 1.78 11.98 -0.78
C THR A 75 0.29 11.68 -0.83
N ALA A 76 -0.14 10.76 0.03
CA ALA A 76 -1.55 10.43 0.18
C ALA A 76 -2.42 11.57 0.76
N GLN A 77 -1.86 12.69 1.25
CA GLN A 77 -2.60 13.68 2.05
C GLN A 77 -3.21 14.83 1.22
N ASN A 78 -2.99 14.86 -0.09
CA ASN A 78 -3.53 15.88 -0.98
C ASN A 78 -3.52 15.37 -2.42
N GLY A 79 -4.44 15.88 -3.24
CA GLY A 79 -4.47 15.64 -4.68
C GLY A 79 -5.26 14.40 -5.03
N TYR A 80 -4.93 13.78 -6.16
CA TYR A 80 -5.59 12.56 -6.61
C TYR A 80 -4.59 11.57 -7.18
N TYR A 81 -4.84 10.29 -6.96
CA TYR A 81 -3.90 9.23 -7.31
C TYR A 81 -4.58 7.86 -7.39
N PRO A 82 -4.10 6.95 -8.24
CA PRO A 82 -4.52 5.56 -8.22
C PRO A 82 -4.04 4.86 -6.95
N VAL A 83 -4.93 4.06 -6.33
CA VAL A 83 -4.63 3.29 -5.13
C VAL A 83 -5.27 1.91 -5.18
N TYR A 84 -4.54 0.91 -4.69
CA TYR A 84 -5.06 -0.36 -4.23
C TYR A 84 -5.42 -0.22 -2.74
N LEU A 85 -6.71 -0.11 -2.45
CA LEU A 85 -7.22 0.07 -1.09
C LEU A 85 -7.93 -1.21 -0.63
N TYR A 86 -7.52 -1.75 0.51
CA TYR A 86 -8.16 -2.92 1.10
C TYR A 86 -9.44 -2.52 1.82
N THR A 87 -10.46 -3.39 1.80
CA THR A 87 -11.68 -3.19 2.59
C THR A 87 -11.40 -3.28 4.09
N LEU A 88 -12.25 -2.67 4.91
CA LEU A 88 -12.17 -2.76 6.38
C LEU A 88 -12.28 -4.21 6.87
N SER A 89 -13.08 -5.02 6.17
CA SER A 89 -13.25 -6.46 6.37
C SER A 89 -12.05 -7.28 5.89
N LEU A 90 -11.10 -6.67 5.15
CA LEU A 90 -9.96 -7.34 4.53
C LEU A 90 -10.38 -8.54 3.67
N ASP A 91 -11.49 -8.42 2.96
CA ASP A 91 -12.09 -9.45 2.10
C ASP A 91 -12.02 -9.09 0.60
N ALA A 92 -11.66 -7.85 0.28
CA ALA A 92 -11.38 -7.38 -1.08
C ALA A 92 -10.32 -6.27 -1.11
N VAL A 93 -9.77 -6.05 -2.30
CA VAL A 93 -8.93 -4.89 -2.64
C VAL A 93 -9.50 -4.22 -3.88
N PHE A 94 -9.70 -2.90 -3.81
CA PHE A 94 -10.20 -2.10 -4.94
C PHE A 94 -9.08 -1.29 -5.56
N TYR A 95 -9.11 -1.17 -6.89
CA TYR A 95 -8.30 -0.19 -7.62
C TYR A 95 -9.19 1.00 -7.97
N LEU A 96 -8.86 2.17 -7.44
CA LEU A 96 -9.66 3.38 -7.60
C LEU A 96 -8.80 4.64 -7.68
N LEU A 97 -9.36 5.70 -8.27
CA LEU A 97 -8.79 7.03 -8.23
C LEU A 97 -9.27 7.72 -6.94
N THR A 98 -8.36 7.89 -5.97
CA THR A 98 -8.65 8.57 -4.71
C THR A 98 -8.50 10.09 -4.88
N LYS A 99 -9.27 10.86 -4.10
CA LYS A 99 -9.05 12.29 -3.87
C LYS A 99 -9.07 12.56 -2.38
N GLU A 100 -8.03 13.21 -1.88
CA GLU A 100 -7.91 13.70 -0.49
C GLU A 100 -7.85 15.23 -0.47
#